data_AF-A0A1Y3CGL6-F1
#
_entry.id   AF-A0A1Y3CGL6-F1
#
_cell.length_a   1.000
_cell.length_b   1.000
_cell.length_c   1.000
_cell.angle_alpha   90.00
_cell.angle_beta   90.00
_cell.angle_gamma   90.00
#
_symmetry.space_group_name_H-M   'P 1'
#
loop_
_entity.id
_entity.type
_entity.pdbx_description
1 polymer ?
#
loop_
_entity_poly.entity_id
_entity_poly.type
_entity_poly.pdbx_seq_one_letter_code
_entity_poly.pdbx_strand_id
1 'polypeptide(L)'
;MQATITIGDKTTHGGTVLEVDSSFIVQGKAAHLNGMQHFCPKCKIITSAIASNHLVTINGKAMIVAGDKTTCGATFIQSQNLVVKDRGSSNGSDSSVSSSQSSISNSNLNNNFSEKKDKTKIYYVERHTTDVFISHKAIIMPFDEGVQGLSGAVSYFLNYVLTGKNLFLSVTMDPNPIIHSAKIFPYGKATITREGENFGTTKLKVGSGIWNTDKGRIPLGSCNIILPDPNIQIVEVSLELGYTAQPSDSVGAVSPLPPYKKYKFTLNSYAK
;
A
#
# COMPACT_ATOMS: atom_id res chain seq x y z
N MET A 1 7.46 -6.88 33.38
CA MET A 1 8.10 -6.74 32.05
C MET A 1 6.98 -6.55 31.03
N GLN A 2 7.07 -5.55 30.16
CA GLN A 2 6.09 -5.33 29.08
C GLN A 2 6.62 -5.96 27.80
N ALA A 3 5.76 -6.58 26.99
CA ALA A 3 6.22 -7.22 25.76
C ALA A 3 6.52 -6.17 24.68
N THR A 4 7.59 -6.41 23.93
CA THR A 4 7.95 -5.61 22.75
C THR A 4 6.91 -5.80 21.64
N ILE A 5 6.55 -4.70 20.99
CA ILE A 5 5.65 -4.72 19.84
C ILE A 5 6.42 -5.08 18.58
N THR A 6 5.83 -5.97 17.79
CA THR A 6 6.41 -6.60 16.60
C THR A 6 5.45 -6.52 15.40
N ILE A 7 5.94 -6.90 14.23
CA ILE A 7 5.12 -6.94 13.01
C ILE A 7 3.84 -7.78 13.20
N GLY A 8 2.70 -7.21 12.78
CA GLY A 8 1.40 -7.84 12.88
C GLY A 8 0.65 -7.61 14.20
N ASP A 9 1.29 -7.00 15.21
CA ASP A 9 0.61 -6.58 16.43
C ASP A 9 -0.45 -5.50 16.15
N LYS A 10 -1.42 -5.39 17.06
CA LYS A 10 -2.61 -4.54 16.86
C LYS A 10 -2.64 -3.38 17.84
N THR A 11 -3.45 -2.38 17.52
CA THR A 11 -3.79 -1.29 18.42
C THR A 11 -5.24 -1.40 18.89
N THR A 12 -5.59 -0.71 19.98
CA THR A 12 -6.97 -0.60 20.47
C THR A 12 -7.95 0.02 19.46
N HIS A 13 -7.44 0.74 18.47
CA HIS A 13 -8.23 1.28 17.37
C HIS A 13 -8.32 0.35 16.15
N GLY A 14 -7.80 -0.88 16.26
CA GLY A 14 -7.83 -1.89 15.20
C GLY A 14 -6.73 -1.75 14.14
N GLY A 15 -5.84 -0.77 14.28
CA GLY A 15 -4.68 -0.62 13.40
C GLY A 15 -3.70 -1.78 13.58
N THR A 16 -3.06 -2.20 12.50
CA THR A 16 -2.06 -3.29 12.52
C THR A 16 -0.68 -2.71 12.21
N VAL A 17 0.33 -3.15 12.96
CA VAL A 17 1.72 -2.73 12.79
C VAL A 17 2.31 -3.37 11.54
N LEU A 18 2.77 -2.53 10.60
CA LEU A 18 3.34 -2.95 9.31
C LEU A 18 4.78 -2.49 9.12
N GLU A 19 5.12 -1.28 9.59
CA GLU A 19 6.48 -0.75 9.55
C GLU A 19 7.29 -1.27 10.74
N VAL A 20 8.46 -1.88 10.50
CA VAL A 20 9.30 -2.49 11.54
C VAL A 20 10.78 -2.41 11.16
N ASP A 21 11.67 -2.53 12.15
CA ASP A 21 13.12 -2.61 11.95
C ASP A 21 13.57 -4.06 12.00
N SER A 22 14.13 -4.57 10.90
CA SER A 22 14.65 -5.94 10.82
C SER A 22 15.98 -6.14 11.53
N SER A 23 16.64 -5.06 11.98
CA SER A 23 17.88 -5.12 12.75
C SER A 23 17.67 -5.71 14.14
N PHE A 24 16.44 -5.69 14.66
CA PHE A 24 16.10 -6.24 15.97
C PHE A 24 14.90 -7.18 15.87
N ILE A 25 15.17 -8.45 16.16
CA ILE A 25 14.21 -9.54 16.00
C ILE A 25 13.87 -10.09 17.38
N VAL A 26 12.58 -10.10 17.72
CA VAL A 26 12.04 -10.68 18.95
C VAL A 26 11.16 -11.87 18.56
N GLN A 27 11.50 -13.07 19.02
CA GLN A 27 10.77 -14.31 18.71
C GLN A 27 10.53 -14.53 17.20
N GLY A 28 11.53 -14.22 16.37
CA GLY A 28 11.45 -14.37 14.91
C GLY A 28 10.66 -13.26 14.19
N LYS A 29 10.20 -12.22 14.90
CA LYS A 29 9.49 -11.07 14.32
C LYS A 29 10.29 -9.78 14.51
N ALA A 30 10.36 -8.96 13.47
CA ALA A 30 10.99 -7.65 13.54
C ALA A 30 10.20 -6.69 14.46
N ALA A 31 10.93 -5.85 15.20
CA ALA A 31 10.35 -4.97 16.21
C ALA A 31 9.88 -3.62 15.66
N HIS A 32 8.85 -3.07 16.29
CA HIS A 32 8.35 -1.72 16.01
C HIS A 32 9.04 -0.71 16.93
N LEU A 33 9.56 0.37 16.35
CA LEU A 33 10.32 1.38 17.08
C LEU A 33 9.61 2.73 17.09
N ASN A 34 10.04 3.61 17.99
CA ASN A 34 9.51 4.95 18.14
C ASN A 34 9.56 5.74 16.82
N GLY A 35 8.48 6.47 16.52
CA GLY A 35 8.33 7.27 15.31
C GLY A 35 7.91 6.50 14.05
N MET A 36 7.95 5.16 14.05
CA MET A 36 7.42 4.36 12.95
C MET A 36 5.90 4.50 12.84
N GLN A 37 5.39 4.36 11.62
CA GLN A 37 4.03 4.69 11.25
C GLN A 37 3.17 3.44 11.03
N HIS A 38 1.87 3.59 11.30
CA HIS A 38 0.86 2.61 10.94
C HIS A 38 -0.48 3.30 10.70
N PHE A 39 -1.36 2.64 9.98
CA PHE A 39 -2.69 3.17 9.69
C PHE A 39 -3.67 2.84 10.82
N CYS A 40 -4.39 3.87 11.28
CA CYS A 40 -5.45 3.73 12.27
C CYS A 40 -6.83 3.70 11.58
N PRO A 41 -7.54 2.57 11.52
CA PRO A 41 -8.81 2.46 10.80
C PRO A 41 -9.96 3.21 11.49
N LYS A 42 -9.89 3.38 12.81
CA LYS A 42 -10.87 4.18 13.56
C LYS A 42 -10.74 5.69 13.29
N CYS A 43 -9.50 6.20 13.22
CA CYS A 43 -9.23 7.63 13.01
C CYS A 43 -9.03 8.00 11.53
N LYS A 44 -8.85 7.00 10.66
CA LYS A 44 -8.59 7.15 9.21
C LYS A 44 -7.37 8.03 8.89
N ILE A 45 -6.34 7.96 9.74
CA ILE A 45 -5.09 8.73 9.60
C ILE A 45 -3.89 7.81 9.82
N ILE A 46 -2.74 8.18 9.25
CA ILE A 46 -1.45 7.54 9.53
C ILE A 46 -0.93 8.09 10.86
N THR A 47 -0.55 7.20 11.77
CA THR A 47 -0.19 7.55 13.14
C THR A 47 1.16 6.99 13.48
N SER A 48 1.97 7.76 14.21
CA SER A 48 3.30 7.34 14.64
C SER A 48 3.24 6.72 16.04
N ALA A 49 4.12 5.76 16.29
CA ALA A 49 4.33 5.19 17.61
C ALA A 49 5.05 6.21 18.52
N ILE A 50 4.59 6.30 19.78
CA ILE A 50 5.16 7.14 20.82
C ILE A 50 5.59 6.22 21.97
N ALA A 51 6.89 6.08 22.17
CA ALA A 51 7.43 5.34 23.30
C ALA A 51 7.13 6.07 24.61
N SER A 52 6.63 5.36 25.62
CA SER A 52 6.49 5.91 26.98
C SER A 52 7.83 5.95 27.73
N ASN A 53 8.81 5.14 27.30
CA ASN A 53 10.10 5.00 27.95
C ASN A 53 11.25 4.89 26.92
N HIS A 54 12.36 5.56 27.20
CA HIS A 54 13.57 5.59 26.36
C HIS A 54 14.74 4.76 26.91
N LEU A 55 14.54 3.93 27.93
CA LEU A 55 15.61 3.11 28.52
C LEU A 55 16.23 2.10 27.54
N VAL A 56 15.45 1.59 26.59
CA VAL A 56 15.92 0.64 25.57
C VAL A 56 15.82 1.30 24.20
N THR A 57 16.98 1.55 23.59
CA THR A 57 17.08 2.16 22.25
C THR A 57 17.79 1.24 21.28
N ILE A 58 17.24 1.12 20.08
CA ILE A 58 17.78 0.36 18.95
C ILE A 58 17.99 1.35 17.82
N ASN A 59 19.21 1.45 17.28
CA ASN A 59 19.55 2.38 16.21
C ASN A 59 19.14 3.85 16.49
N GLY A 60 19.25 4.28 17.75
CA GLY A 60 18.87 5.64 18.19
C GLY A 60 17.37 5.88 18.34
N LYS A 61 16.51 4.86 18.13
CA LYS A 61 15.06 4.94 18.36
C LYS A 61 14.67 4.09 19.56
N ALA A 62 13.77 4.60 20.41
CA ALA A 62 13.28 3.84 21.56
C ALA A 62 12.42 2.65 21.12
N MET A 63 12.50 1.56 21.88
CA MET A 63 11.69 0.35 21.67
C MET A 63 10.25 0.60 22.10
N ILE A 64 9.27 0.15 21.29
CA ILE A 64 7.85 0.23 21.63
C ILE A 64 7.41 -1.04 22.34
N VAL A 65 6.66 -0.86 23.42
CA VAL A 65 6.14 -1.94 24.27
C VAL A 65 4.62 -1.89 24.39
N ALA A 66 4.02 -3.00 24.81
CA ALA A 66 2.58 -3.08 25.05
C ALA A 66 2.12 -2.01 26.05
N GLY A 67 1.08 -1.26 25.66
CA GLY A 67 0.58 -0.13 26.43
C GLY A 67 1.09 1.24 25.98
N ASP A 68 2.14 1.29 25.15
CA ASP A 68 2.59 2.55 24.51
C ASP A 68 1.50 3.13 23.61
N LYS A 69 1.57 4.44 23.42
CA LYS A 69 0.56 5.20 22.70
C LYS A 69 0.98 5.52 21.27
N THR A 70 0.00 5.90 20.48
CA THR A 70 0.20 6.43 19.13
C THR A 70 -0.22 7.89 19.11
N THR A 71 0.17 8.64 18.06
CA THR A 71 -0.21 10.05 17.91
C THR A 71 -1.72 10.30 17.87
N CYS A 72 -2.53 9.30 17.49
CA CYS A 72 -3.99 9.41 17.53
C CYS A 72 -4.60 9.03 18.90
N GLY A 73 -3.79 8.67 19.88
CA GLY A 73 -4.21 8.24 21.21
C GLY A 73 -4.55 6.75 21.34
N ALA A 74 -4.39 5.95 20.28
CA ALA A 74 -4.53 4.49 20.38
C ALA A 74 -3.38 3.90 21.21
N THR A 75 -3.56 2.68 21.70
CA THR A 75 -2.57 1.95 22.49
C THR A 75 -2.21 0.64 21.83
N PHE A 76 -0.94 0.26 21.88
CA PHE A 76 -0.46 -1.00 21.32
C PHE A 76 -0.83 -2.20 22.20
N ILE A 77 -1.23 -3.28 21.54
CA ILE A 77 -1.64 -4.56 22.13
C ILE A 77 -0.66 -5.63 21.63
N GLN A 78 0.02 -6.30 22.55
CA GLN A 78 0.88 -7.44 22.23
C GLN A 78 0.06 -8.65 21.78
N SER A 79 0.48 -9.32 20.70
CA SER A 79 -0.04 -10.64 20.32
C SER A 79 0.76 -11.80 20.93
N GLN A 80 1.91 -11.51 21.54
CA GLN A 80 2.80 -12.52 22.11
C GLN A 80 2.33 -12.90 23.52
N ASN A 81 2.09 -14.20 23.73
CA ASN A 81 1.84 -14.79 25.03
C ASN A 81 3.08 -15.60 25.42
N LEU A 82 3.76 -15.21 26.51
CA LEU A 82 4.91 -15.96 27.00
C LEU A 82 4.39 -17.25 27.66
N VAL A 83 4.51 -18.39 26.97
CA VAL A 83 4.25 -19.70 27.58
C VAL A 83 5.50 -20.11 28.35
N VAL A 84 5.53 -19.81 29.65
CA VAL A 84 6.57 -20.32 30.54
C VAL A 84 6.19 -21.74 30.96
N LYS A 85 6.97 -22.72 30.52
CA LYS A 85 6.91 -24.07 31.07
C LYS A 85 7.85 -24.13 32.25
N ASP A 86 7.32 -23.95 33.45
CA ASP A 86 8.10 -24.09 34.67
C ASP A 86 8.71 -25.50 34.73
N ARG A 87 10.05 -25.57 34.82
CA ARG A 87 10.75 -26.81 35.16
C ARG A 87 10.76 -26.88 36.68
N GLY A 88 10.01 -27.84 37.22
CA GLY A 88 9.74 -27.96 38.65
C GLY A 88 10.99 -27.96 39.53
N SER A 89 10.84 -27.35 40.71
CA SER A 89 11.53 -27.74 41.93
C SER A 89 10.50 -27.79 43.05
N SER A 90 10.48 -28.94 43.71
CA SER A 90 9.58 -29.36 44.78
C SER A 90 9.72 -28.51 46.04
N ASN A 91 8.59 -28.07 46.61
CA ASN A 91 8.21 -28.34 48.00
C ASN A 91 6.75 -27.93 48.23
N GLY A 92 5.99 -28.80 48.89
CA GLY A 92 4.53 -28.82 48.84
C GLY A 92 3.80 -27.85 49.76
N SER A 93 2.53 -27.64 49.42
CA SER A 93 1.38 -27.66 50.33
C SER A 93 0.11 -27.49 49.52
N ASP A 94 -0.65 -28.58 49.46
CA ASP A 94 -2.09 -28.75 49.31
C ASP A 94 -2.96 -27.51 48.96
N SER A 95 -3.67 -27.59 47.83
CA SER A 95 -5.07 -27.14 47.74
C SER A 95 -5.70 -27.59 46.42
N SER A 96 -6.64 -28.51 46.57
CA SER A 96 -7.61 -29.06 45.63
C SER A 96 -8.16 -28.10 44.56
N VAL A 97 -8.11 -28.51 43.28
CA VAL A 97 -9.22 -28.26 42.34
C VAL A 97 -9.46 -29.50 41.47
N SER A 98 -10.67 -30.02 41.64
CA SER A 98 -11.32 -31.19 41.08
C SER A 98 -11.03 -31.50 39.60
N SER A 99 -10.46 -32.69 39.37
CA SER A 99 -10.53 -33.41 38.10
C SER A 99 -11.89 -34.09 37.96
N SER A 100 -12.86 -33.44 37.33
CA SER A 100 -14.02 -34.14 36.79
C SER A 100 -13.64 -34.75 35.44
N GLN A 101 -13.22 -36.00 35.51
CA GLN A 101 -13.06 -36.91 34.40
C GLN A 101 -14.45 -37.23 33.84
N SER A 102 -14.75 -36.82 32.61
CA SER A 102 -15.93 -37.27 31.87
C SER A 102 -15.49 -38.02 30.61
N SER A 103 -15.38 -39.33 30.80
CA SER A 103 -15.90 -40.39 29.92
C SER A 103 -16.23 -39.99 28.47
N ILE A 104 -15.39 -40.51 27.56
CA ILE A 104 -15.69 -40.68 26.14
C ILE A 104 -16.96 -41.52 26.04
N SER A 105 -18.06 -40.85 25.72
CA SER A 105 -19.34 -41.47 25.40
C SER A 105 -19.55 -41.24 23.91
N ASN A 106 -19.58 -42.33 23.13
CA ASN A 106 -19.98 -42.29 21.74
C ASN A 106 -21.43 -41.80 21.64
N SER A 107 -21.62 -40.51 21.43
CA SER A 107 -22.88 -39.96 20.93
C SER A 107 -22.65 -39.48 19.51
N ASN A 108 -23.32 -40.16 18.58
CA ASN A 108 -23.53 -39.76 17.19
C ASN A 108 -23.71 -38.24 17.06
N LEU A 109 -22.65 -37.57 16.59
CA LEU A 109 -22.79 -36.26 15.97
C LEU A 109 -23.27 -36.52 14.55
N ASN A 110 -24.59 -36.57 14.39
CA ASN A 110 -25.20 -36.31 13.10
C ASN A 110 -24.75 -34.90 12.70
N ASN A 111 -23.74 -34.84 11.83
CA ASN A 111 -23.38 -33.64 11.10
C ASN A 111 -24.54 -33.31 10.17
N ASN A 112 -25.56 -32.65 10.72
CA ASN A 112 -26.43 -31.81 9.93
C ASN A 112 -25.60 -30.57 9.57
N PHE A 113 -24.72 -30.75 8.58
CA PHE A 113 -24.24 -29.65 7.75
C PHE A 113 -25.46 -29.16 6.98
N SER A 114 -26.28 -28.37 7.64
CA SER A 114 -27.23 -27.53 6.94
C SER A 114 -26.36 -26.57 6.15
N GLU A 115 -26.30 -26.77 4.83
CA GLU A 115 -25.79 -25.80 3.87
C GLU A 115 -26.60 -24.51 4.03
N LYS A 116 -26.28 -23.71 5.05
CA LYS A 116 -26.37 -22.28 4.88
C LYS A 116 -25.31 -21.96 3.84
N LYS A 117 -25.76 -21.86 2.58
CA LYS A 117 -25.11 -21.06 1.55
C LYS A 117 -25.04 -19.63 2.07
N ASP A 118 -24.17 -19.38 3.03
CA ASP A 118 -23.62 -18.06 3.25
C ASP A 118 -22.88 -17.77 1.96
N LYS A 119 -23.56 -17.06 1.06
CA LYS A 119 -23.01 -16.64 -0.23
C LYS A 119 -21.77 -15.82 0.10
N THR A 120 -20.61 -16.46 0.05
CA THR A 120 -19.32 -15.82 0.27
C THR A 120 -19.23 -14.68 -0.72
N LYS A 121 -19.20 -13.44 -0.23
CA LYS A 121 -19.15 -12.27 -1.11
C LYS A 121 -17.68 -11.92 -1.30
N ILE A 122 -17.29 -11.78 -2.55
CA ILE A 122 -15.92 -11.43 -2.91
C ILE A 122 -15.85 -9.91 -3.04
N TYR A 123 -14.78 -9.33 -2.50
CA TYR A 123 -14.53 -7.89 -2.50
C TYR A 123 -13.10 -7.60 -2.96
N TYR A 124 -12.90 -6.45 -3.60
CA TYR A 124 -11.54 -5.94 -3.80
C TYR A 124 -10.95 -5.48 -2.46
N VAL A 125 -9.64 -5.67 -2.33
CA VAL A 125 -8.88 -5.09 -1.21
C VAL A 125 -8.76 -3.58 -1.45
N GLU A 126 -9.36 -2.78 -0.58
CA GLU A 126 -9.26 -1.32 -0.67
C GLU A 126 -7.80 -0.87 -0.53
N ARG A 127 -7.41 0.13 -1.34
CA ARG A 127 -6.05 0.65 -1.37
C ARG A 127 -6.04 2.15 -1.57
N HIS A 128 -5.09 2.80 -0.91
CA HIS A 128 -4.78 4.20 -1.10
C HIS A 128 -3.27 4.31 -1.23
N THR A 129 -2.80 4.61 -2.44
CA THR A 129 -1.37 4.72 -2.74
C THR A 129 -1.09 6.09 -3.32
N THR A 130 -0.03 6.72 -2.83
CA THR A 130 0.37 8.06 -3.24
C THR A 130 1.83 8.10 -3.66
N ASP A 131 2.16 9.01 -4.56
CA ASP A 131 3.51 9.33 -5.02
C ASP A 131 4.33 8.12 -5.52
N VAL A 132 3.69 7.20 -6.24
CA VAL A 132 4.42 6.13 -6.93
C VAL A 132 5.26 6.76 -8.03
N PHE A 133 6.58 6.75 -7.84
CA PHE A 133 7.55 7.32 -8.76
C PHE A 133 7.81 6.41 -9.96
N ILE A 134 7.72 6.97 -11.16
CA ILE A 134 7.95 6.26 -12.42
C ILE A 134 8.87 7.10 -13.30
N SER A 135 10.10 6.64 -13.54
CA SER A 135 11.04 7.33 -14.43
C SER A 135 10.84 6.92 -15.89
N HIS A 136 10.90 7.89 -16.79
CA HIS A 136 10.88 7.69 -18.23
C HIS A 136 12.05 8.40 -18.89
N LYS A 137 13.08 7.62 -19.23
CA LYS A 137 14.24 8.08 -20.00
C LYS A 137 13.87 8.05 -21.47
N ALA A 138 13.86 9.21 -22.11
CA ALA A 138 13.54 9.32 -23.52
C ALA A 138 14.33 10.44 -24.19
N ILE A 139 14.44 10.35 -25.52
CA ILE A 139 15.19 11.30 -26.35
C ILE A 139 14.22 11.98 -27.30
N ILE A 140 14.29 13.30 -27.38
CA ILE A 140 13.57 14.13 -28.34
C ILE A 140 14.56 14.49 -29.45
N MET A 141 14.31 13.97 -30.65
CA MET A 141 15.14 14.30 -31.80
C MET A 141 14.87 15.74 -32.25
N PRO A 142 15.91 16.48 -32.67
CA PRO A 142 15.76 17.84 -33.19
C PRO A 142 15.06 17.81 -34.55
N PHE A 143 14.30 18.87 -34.86
CA PHE A 143 13.67 19.04 -36.17
C PHE A 143 14.60 19.68 -37.21
N ASP A 144 15.50 20.56 -36.76
CA ASP A 144 16.37 21.35 -37.63
C ASP A 144 17.83 20.86 -37.55
N GLU A 145 18.52 20.89 -38.69
CA GLU A 145 19.95 20.58 -38.76
C GLU A 145 20.74 21.57 -37.88
N GLY A 146 21.54 21.04 -36.94
CA GLY A 146 22.39 21.82 -36.05
C GLY A 146 21.81 22.10 -34.66
N VAL A 147 20.55 21.73 -34.39
CA VAL A 147 19.97 21.79 -33.04
C VAL A 147 20.30 20.50 -32.27
N GLN A 148 20.74 20.62 -31.01
CA GLN A 148 21.01 19.44 -30.18
C GLN A 148 19.69 18.78 -29.74
N GLY A 149 19.62 17.45 -29.88
CA GLY A 149 18.50 16.68 -29.36
C GLY A 149 18.38 16.81 -27.84
N LEU A 150 17.16 16.89 -27.33
CA LEU A 150 16.90 16.92 -25.89
C LEU A 150 16.86 15.49 -25.36
N SER A 151 17.80 15.12 -24.48
CA SER A 151 17.80 13.84 -23.78
C SER A 151 17.57 14.06 -22.29
N GLY A 152 16.62 13.35 -21.71
CA GLY A 152 16.26 13.55 -20.31
C GLY A 152 15.42 12.42 -19.73
N ALA A 153 15.48 12.28 -18.41
CA ALA A 153 14.59 11.42 -17.66
C ALA A 153 13.47 12.27 -17.07
N VAL A 154 12.27 12.21 -17.67
CA VAL A 154 11.08 12.80 -17.05
C VAL A 154 10.53 11.84 -16.00
N SER A 155 9.83 12.38 -15.02
CA SER A 155 9.27 11.58 -13.92
C SER A 155 7.76 11.68 -13.89
N TYR A 156 7.08 10.58 -13.60
CA TYR A 156 5.65 10.55 -13.33
C TYR A 156 5.40 10.15 -11.88
N PHE A 157 4.35 10.70 -11.30
CA PHE A 157 3.89 10.39 -9.95
C PHE A 157 2.44 9.94 -10.03
N LEU A 158 2.22 8.67 -9.71
CA LEU A 158 0.92 8.03 -9.73
C LEU A 158 0.33 8.00 -8.31
N ASN A 159 -0.90 8.48 -8.20
CA ASN A 159 -1.77 8.36 -7.05
C ASN A 159 -2.99 7.51 -7.44
N TYR A 160 -3.40 6.58 -6.59
CA TYR A 160 -4.63 5.83 -6.83
C TYR A 160 -5.37 5.44 -5.56
N VAL A 161 -6.69 5.40 -5.68
CA VAL A 161 -7.61 5.03 -4.61
C VAL A 161 -8.59 4.00 -5.14
N LEU A 162 -8.68 2.86 -4.46
CA LEU A 162 -9.61 1.79 -4.76
C LEU A 162 -10.61 1.66 -3.62
N THR A 163 -11.89 1.88 -3.92
CA THR A 163 -13.00 1.75 -2.98
C THR A 163 -14.12 0.94 -3.63
N GLY A 164 -14.39 -0.26 -3.09
CA GLY A 164 -15.28 -1.22 -3.74
C GLY A 164 -14.79 -1.58 -5.15
N LYS A 165 -15.58 -1.23 -6.18
CA LYS A 165 -15.22 -1.44 -7.61
C LYS A 165 -14.65 -0.19 -8.28
N ASN A 166 -14.65 0.95 -7.59
CA ASN A 166 -14.23 2.21 -8.18
C ASN A 166 -12.74 2.41 -7.97
N LEU A 167 -11.98 2.42 -9.05
CA LEU A 167 -10.57 2.75 -9.07
C LEU A 167 -10.39 4.16 -9.62
N PHE A 168 -9.99 5.08 -8.75
CA PHE A 168 -9.56 6.41 -9.15
C PHE A 168 -8.04 6.43 -9.37
N LEU A 169 -7.61 6.95 -10.51
CA LEU A 169 -6.20 7.15 -10.89
C LEU A 169 -5.96 8.63 -11.14
N SER A 170 -4.87 9.17 -10.59
CA SER A 170 -4.39 10.53 -10.87
C SER A 170 -2.89 10.49 -11.10
N VAL A 171 -2.43 11.10 -12.19
CA VAL A 171 -1.01 11.13 -12.56
C VAL A 171 -0.57 12.57 -12.76
N THR A 172 0.57 12.91 -12.16
CA THR A 172 1.31 14.14 -12.42
C THR A 172 2.65 13.82 -13.07
N MET A 173 3.19 14.77 -13.82
CA MET A 173 4.47 14.66 -14.51
C MET A 173 5.40 15.77 -14.02
N ASP A 174 6.63 15.43 -13.69
CA ASP A 174 7.74 16.38 -13.61
C ASP A 174 8.51 16.33 -14.94
N PRO A 175 8.36 17.38 -15.78
CA PRO A 175 9.01 17.47 -17.08
C PRO A 175 10.45 17.98 -16.99
N ASN A 176 11.06 18.18 -15.82
CA ASN A 176 12.48 18.53 -15.78
C ASN A 176 13.35 17.40 -16.36
N PRO A 177 14.41 17.72 -17.14
CA PRO A 177 14.94 19.05 -17.46
C PRO A 177 14.32 19.72 -18.70
N ILE A 178 13.37 19.08 -19.38
CA ILE A 178 12.90 19.49 -20.72
C ILE A 178 11.92 20.67 -20.74
N ILE A 179 11.40 21.06 -19.57
CA ILE A 179 10.37 22.12 -19.43
C ILE A 179 10.84 23.49 -19.94
N HIS A 180 12.14 23.77 -19.89
CA HIS A 180 12.69 25.06 -20.29
C HIS A 180 12.85 25.20 -21.82
N SER A 181 12.78 24.09 -22.56
CA SER A 181 13.06 24.07 -24.00
C SER A 181 11.81 23.85 -24.86
N ALA A 182 10.70 23.41 -24.26
CA ALA A 182 9.47 23.14 -24.98
C ALA A 182 8.24 23.18 -24.07
N LYS A 183 7.10 23.53 -24.65
CA LYS A 183 5.79 23.33 -24.03
C LYS A 183 5.42 21.85 -24.06
N ILE A 184 5.15 21.27 -22.90
CA ILE A 184 4.89 19.83 -22.76
C ILE A 184 3.39 19.55 -22.70
N PHE A 185 2.92 18.60 -23.50
CA PHE A 185 1.56 18.09 -23.51
C PHE A 185 1.56 16.62 -23.07
N PRO A 186 1.39 16.35 -21.77
CA PRO A 186 1.36 15.00 -21.26
C PRO A 186 0.05 14.30 -21.65
N TYR A 187 0.13 12.99 -21.85
CA TYR A 187 -1.03 12.15 -22.10
C TYR A 187 -0.84 10.77 -21.48
N GLY A 188 -1.94 10.08 -21.23
CA GLY A 188 -1.84 8.68 -20.86
C GLY A 188 -3.17 7.97 -20.90
N LYS A 189 -3.09 6.65 -20.75
CA LYS A 189 -4.25 5.78 -20.68
C LYS A 189 -3.99 4.62 -19.72
N ALA A 190 -5.06 4.12 -19.13
CA ALA A 190 -5.06 2.97 -18.26
C ALA A 190 -5.85 1.85 -18.95
N THR A 191 -5.31 0.64 -18.94
CA THR A 191 -5.96 -0.57 -19.44
C THR A 191 -6.09 -1.57 -18.31
N ILE A 192 -7.27 -2.16 -18.18
CA ILE A 192 -7.53 -3.20 -17.18
C ILE A 192 -7.53 -4.55 -17.86
N THR A 193 -6.76 -5.48 -17.33
CA THR A 193 -6.76 -6.86 -17.77
C THR A 193 -6.94 -7.81 -16.59
N ARG A 194 -7.58 -8.95 -16.83
CA ARG A 194 -7.65 -10.07 -15.88
C ARG A 194 -7.53 -11.34 -16.69
N GLU A 195 -6.58 -12.19 -16.34
CA GLU A 195 -6.30 -13.45 -17.06
C GLU A 195 -6.12 -13.29 -18.58
N GLY A 196 -5.61 -12.13 -19.02
CA GLY A 196 -5.41 -11.82 -20.44
C GLY A 196 -6.64 -11.23 -21.15
N GLU A 197 -7.83 -11.26 -20.53
CA GLU A 197 -9.02 -10.55 -21.03
C GLU A 197 -8.92 -9.04 -20.72
N ASN A 198 -9.28 -8.20 -21.69
CA ASN A 198 -9.24 -6.74 -21.58
C ASN A 198 -10.63 -6.18 -21.25
N PHE A 199 -10.75 -5.51 -20.10
CA PHE A 199 -12.00 -4.94 -19.59
C PHE A 199 -12.24 -3.49 -20.01
N GLY A 200 -11.31 -2.92 -20.77
CA GLY A 200 -11.41 -1.58 -21.32
C GLY A 200 -10.13 -0.79 -21.18
N THR A 201 -10.05 0.28 -21.97
CA THR A 201 -8.98 1.27 -21.91
C THR A 201 -9.56 2.66 -21.73
N THR A 202 -9.13 3.34 -20.68
CA THR A 202 -9.62 4.67 -20.30
C THR A 202 -8.48 5.67 -20.46
N LYS A 203 -8.69 6.71 -21.27
CA LYS A 203 -7.74 7.83 -21.39
C LYS A 203 -7.78 8.68 -20.12
N LEU A 204 -6.62 9.10 -19.66
CA LEU A 204 -6.48 10.07 -18.58
C LEU A 204 -6.86 11.45 -19.12
N LYS A 205 -7.74 12.16 -18.40
CA LYS A 205 -8.18 13.50 -18.76
C LYS A 205 -7.74 14.50 -17.70
N VAL A 206 -7.28 15.66 -18.15
CA VAL A 206 -7.04 16.82 -17.28
C VAL A 206 -8.41 17.45 -17.00
N GLY A 207 -8.94 17.21 -15.81
CA GLY A 207 -10.23 17.72 -15.32
C GLY A 207 -10.12 18.21 -13.87
N SER A 208 -11.22 18.19 -13.12
CA SER A 208 -11.29 18.57 -11.70
C SER A 208 -10.65 17.53 -10.76
N GLY A 209 -9.45 17.05 -11.08
CA GLY A 209 -8.67 16.15 -10.25
C GLY A 209 -7.91 16.90 -9.15
N ILE A 210 -7.49 16.17 -8.11
CA ILE A 210 -6.53 16.68 -7.13
C ILE A 210 -5.14 16.53 -7.73
N TRP A 211 -4.50 17.65 -8.02
CA TRP A 211 -3.16 17.70 -8.60
C TRP A 211 -2.20 18.22 -7.55
N ASN A 212 -1.16 17.44 -7.27
CA ASN A 212 0.00 18.00 -6.59
C ASN A 212 0.88 18.66 -7.65
N THR A 213 0.73 19.98 -7.81
CA THR A 213 1.51 20.81 -8.74
C THR A 213 2.77 21.40 -8.09
N ASP A 214 3.11 20.97 -6.87
CA ASP A 214 4.32 21.42 -6.21
C ASP A 214 5.56 21.00 -7.02
N LYS A 215 6.66 21.76 -6.85
CA LYS A 215 7.96 21.47 -7.48
C LYS A 215 7.94 21.44 -9.02
N GLY A 216 7.03 22.19 -9.66
CA GLY A 216 6.97 22.28 -11.12
C GLY A 216 6.29 21.09 -11.80
N ARG A 217 5.55 20.27 -11.05
CA ARG A 217 4.76 19.17 -11.60
C ARG A 217 3.56 19.70 -12.39
N ILE A 218 3.32 19.12 -13.55
CA ILE A 218 2.16 19.39 -14.40
C ILE A 218 1.16 18.22 -14.36
N PRO A 219 -0.15 18.47 -14.46
CA PRO A 219 -1.14 17.40 -14.48
C PRO A 219 -1.08 16.62 -15.80
N LEU A 220 -0.91 15.30 -15.73
CA LEU A 220 -1.01 14.42 -16.91
C LEU A 220 -2.47 14.03 -17.15
N GLY A 221 -3.20 13.72 -16.08
CA GLY A 221 -4.61 13.39 -16.16
C GLY A 221 -5.07 12.43 -15.07
N SER A 222 -6.38 12.28 -14.99
CA SER A 222 -7.06 11.43 -14.02
C SER A 222 -8.18 10.67 -14.72
N CYS A 223 -8.56 9.54 -14.15
CA CYS A 223 -9.76 8.81 -14.56
C CYS A 223 -10.34 8.03 -13.39
N ASN A 224 -11.63 7.73 -13.48
CA ASN A 224 -12.29 6.78 -12.62
C ASN A 224 -12.67 5.58 -13.48
N ILE A 225 -12.33 4.38 -13.02
CA ILE A 225 -12.57 3.14 -13.73
C ILE A 225 -13.36 2.20 -12.83
N ILE A 226 -14.44 1.65 -13.38
CA ILE A 226 -15.25 0.64 -12.70
C ILE A 226 -14.62 -0.72 -13.04
N LEU A 227 -14.09 -1.38 -12.01
CA LEU A 227 -13.51 -2.72 -12.13
C LEU A 227 -14.59 -3.78 -12.39
N PRO A 228 -14.26 -4.89 -13.06
CA PRO A 228 -15.17 -6.03 -13.21
C PRO A 228 -15.55 -6.63 -11.85
N ASP A 229 -16.57 -7.47 -11.85
CA ASP A 229 -16.98 -8.17 -10.62
C ASP A 229 -15.81 -8.95 -10.01
N PRO A 230 -15.55 -8.79 -8.71
CA PRO A 230 -14.43 -9.45 -8.06
C PRO A 230 -14.68 -10.95 -7.97
N ASN A 231 -13.66 -11.75 -8.35
CA ASN A 231 -13.75 -13.20 -8.47
C ASN A 231 -12.48 -13.91 -7.95
N ILE A 232 -11.78 -13.33 -6.97
CA ILE A 232 -10.50 -13.79 -6.37
C ILE A 232 -9.29 -13.65 -7.30
N GLN A 233 -9.48 -13.73 -8.61
CA GLN A 233 -8.41 -13.54 -9.59
C GLN A 233 -7.81 -12.14 -9.53
N ILE A 234 -6.54 -12.06 -9.91
CA ILE A 234 -5.77 -10.82 -9.93
C ILE A 234 -6.19 -9.97 -11.13
N VAL A 235 -6.50 -8.71 -10.87
CA VAL A 235 -6.71 -7.70 -11.91
C VAL A 235 -5.41 -6.93 -12.09
N GLU A 236 -4.88 -6.90 -13.31
CA GLU A 236 -3.73 -6.10 -13.69
C GLU A 236 -4.20 -4.77 -14.26
N VAL A 237 -3.60 -3.68 -13.79
CA VAL A 237 -3.79 -2.33 -14.33
C VAL A 237 -2.50 -1.91 -15.00
N SER A 238 -2.58 -1.67 -16.31
CA SER A 238 -1.45 -1.24 -17.14
C SER A 238 -1.64 0.22 -17.56
N LEU A 239 -0.68 1.06 -17.19
CA LEU A 239 -0.62 2.47 -17.56
C LEU A 239 0.37 2.66 -18.73
N GLU A 240 -0.04 3.43 -19.73
CA GLU A 240 0.86 3.97 -20.75
C GLU A 240 0.90 5.49 -20.58
N LEU A 241 2.07 6.01 -20.17
CA LEU A 241 2.29 7.42 -19.83
C LEU A 241 3.26 8.03 -20.84
N GLY A 242 2.85 9.07 -21.54
CA GLY A 242 3.64 9.72 -22.58
C GLY A 242 3.47 11.24 -22.56
N TYR A 243 4.17 11.89 -23.47
CA TYR A 243 4.05 13.33 -23.68
C TYR A 243 4.44 13.69 -25.11
N THR A 244 3.95 14.82 -25.59
CA THR A 244 4.56 15.52 -26.73
C THR A 244 5.18 16.82 -26.26
N ALA A 245 6.21 17.27 -26.96
CA ALA A 245 6.90 18.52 -26.68
C ALA A 245 6.78 19.43 -27.92
N GLN A 246 6.35 20.66 -27.73
CA GLN A 246 6.30 21.68 -28.77
C GLN A 246 7.37 22.73 -28.47
N PRO A 247 8.45 22.80 -29.27
CA PRO A 247 9.46 23.85 -29.13
C PRO A 247 8.83 25.24 -29.27
N SER A 248 9.37 26.22 -28.55
CA SER A 248 8.85 27.60 -28.56
C SER A 248 8.84 28.25 -29.95
N ASP A 249 9.79 27.84 -30.80
CA ASP A 249 10.01 28.42 -32.13
C ASP A 249 9.32 27.62 -33.26
N SER A 250 8.49 26.63 -32.92
CA SER A 250 7.84 25.74 -33.90
C SER A 250 6.35 25.52 -33.62
N VAL A 251 5.57 25.37 -34.70
CA VAL A 251 4.15 24.97 -34.63
C VAL A 251 4.02 23.44 -34.48
N GLY A 252 5.06 22.67 -34.80
CA GLY A 252 5.06 21.21 -34.73
C GLY A 252 5.37 20.67 -33.33
N ALA A 253 4.70 19.57 -32.94
CA ALA A 253 5.01 18.83 -31.72
C ALA A 253 5.82 17.57 -32.03
N VAL A 254 6.90 17.34 -31.27
CA VAL A 254 7.71 16.11 -31.28
C VAL A 254 7.20 15.14 -30.23
N SER A 255 7.30 13.84 -30.54
CA SER A 255 7.14 12.78 -29.55
C SER A 255 8.53 12.23 -29.19
N PRO A 256 8.79 11.96 -27.90
CA PRO A 256 10.05 11.38 -27.48
C PRO A 256 10.18 9.92 -27.94
N LEU A 257 11.39 9.39 -27.92
CA LEU A 257 11.68 7.97 -28.15
C LEU A 257 12.28 7.35 -26.88
N PRO A 258 11.64 6.35 -26.26
CA PRO A 258 10.32 5.80 -26.60
C PRO A 258 9.15 6.77 -26.34
N PRO A 259 8.02 6.65 -27.07
CA PRO A 259 6.90 7.61 -27.00
C PRO A 259 6.09 7.53 -25.70
N TYR A 260 6.21 6.44 -24.96
CA TYR A 260 5.53 6.25 -23.69
C TYR A 260 6.28 5.26 -22.79
N LYS A 261 6.07 5.41 -21.49
CA LYS A 261 6.46 4.47 -20.45
C LYS A 261 5.28 3.58 -20.08
N LYS A 262 5.50 2.27 -20.08
CA LYS A 262 4.55 1.30 -19.50
C LYS A 262 4.83 1.09 -18.02
N TYR A 263 3.79 1.12 -17.19
CA TYR A 263 3.84 0.77 -15.77
C TYR A 263 2.66 -0.13 -15.41
N LYS A 264 2.90 -1.16 -14.60
CA LYS A 264 1.88 -2.15 -14.25
C LYS A 264 1.82 -2.35 -12.73
N PHE A 265 0.62 -2.56 -12.23
CA PHE A 265 0.39 -2.98 -10.84
C PHE A 265 -0.84 -3.88 -10.76
N THR A 266 -0.95 -4.64 -9.67
CA THR A 266 -1.98 -5.66 -9.50
C THR A 266 -2.93 -5.34 -8.36
N LEU A 267 -4.20 -5.70 -8.54
CA LEU A 267 -5.29 -5.55 -7.60
C LEU A 267 -5.78 -6.93 -7.17
N ASN A 268 -5.86 -7.13 -5.86
CA ASN A 268 -6.24 -8.41 -5.27
C ASN A 268 -7.66 -8.32 -4.72
N SER A 269 -8.33 -9.48 -4.69
CA SER A 269 -9.64 -9.64 -4.07
C SER A 269 -9.57 -10.61 -2.90
N TYR A 270 -10.53 -10.52 -1.98
CA TYR A 270 -10.68 -11.43 -0.85
C TYR A 270 -12.15 -11.84 -0.66
N ALA A 271 -12.33 -13.01 -0.05
CA ALA A 271 -13.64 -13.56 0.30
C ALA A 271 -13.98 -13.21 1.76
N LYS A 272 -15.22 -12.81 2.03
CA LYS A 272 -15.75 -12.55 3.38
C LYS A 272 -17.12 -13.19 3.56
#